data_AF-A0A1B9R088-F1
#
_entry.id   AF-A0A1B9R088-F1
#
_cell.length_a   1.000
_cell.length_b   1.000
_cell.length_c   1.000
_cell.angle_alpha   90.00
_cell.angle_beta   90.00
_cell.angle_gamma   90.00
#
_symmetry.space_group_name_H-M   'P 1'
#
loop_
_entity.id
_entity.type
_entity.pdbx_description
1 polymer ?
#
loop_
_entity_poly.entity_id
_entity_poly.type
_entity_poly.pdbx_seq_one_letter_code
_entity_poly.pdbx_strand_id
1 'polypeptide(L)'
;MKEHRVKLAILQTLSQGGFHSGQELGEQLGISRAAISKHIKGIQAWGVDVFSVQGKGYQLSKPMQLLDEALLKSQVTTPLELVPIIDSTNQYLLDRVDQLESGSVCIAEYQAKGRGRRGREWVSPFGSNLYLSIYWRLDAGMAAAMGLSLVVGVAIVEALEKIGIDGVKLKWPNDLYFEDKKLAGILVEMSGQAGAAANLVIGMGINLNMANDSQNINQNVTQKITQPWVSLSEVCDAQPHPQTFDRNDLAVTLVNTLQSTLNDYELYGMTGFVERWNRLDNYLGRKVKLVMGSREIEGISKGIDAQGAVLLETDQGVERFIGGEISLRNNETP
;
A
#
# COMPACT_ATOMS: atom_id res chain seq x y z
N MET A 1 6.68 -13.12 17.91
CA MET A 1 7.99 -13.46 17.29
C MET A 1 8.35 -14.95 17.31
N LYS A 2 8.40 -15.65 18.46
CA LYS A 2 8.84 -17.08 18.51
C LYS A 2 8.02 -18.01 17.61
N GLU A 3 6.71 -17.76 17.46
CA GLU A 3 5.78 -18.61 16.70
C GLU A 3 6.05 -18.67 15.19
N HIS A 4 6.68 -17.65 14.61
CA HIS A 4 6.90 -17.55 13.17
C HIS A 4 8.37 -17.64 12.75
N ARG A 5 9.30 -17.71 13.71
CA ARG A 5 10.75 -17.71 13.48
C ARG A 5 11.19 -18.77 12.46
N VAL A 6 10.66 -19.99 12.57
CA VAL A 6 11.02 -21.09 11.66
C VAL A 6 10.56 -20.80 10.24
N LYS A 7 9.34 -20.29 10.05
CA LYS A 7 8.83 -19.97 8.71
C LYS A 7 9.62 -18.83 8.06
N LEU A 8 9.96 -17.80 8.84
CA LEU A 8 10.78 -16.68 8.36
C LEU A 8 12.19 -17.14 7.98
N ALA A 9 12.81 -18.03 8.75
CA ALA A 9 14.11 -18.59 8.41
C ALA A 9 14.05 -19.43 7.11
N ILE A 10 13.01 -20.24 6.93
CA ILE A 10 12.80 -20.96 5.66
C ILE A 10 12.65 -19.98 4.50
N LEU A 11 11.85 -18.91 4.65
CA LEU A 11 11.67 -17.90 3.62
C LEU A 11 12.98 -17.18 3.28
N GLN A 12 13.80 -16.85 4.27
CA GLN A 12 15.13 -16.26 4.08
C GLN A 12 16.07 -17.17 3.27
N THR A 13 15.99 -18.49 3.48
CA THR A 13 16.78 -19.45 2.68
C THR A 13 16.22 -19.54 1.26
N LEU A 14 14.90 -19.69 1.11
CA LEU A 14 14.26 -19.84 -0.19
C LEU A 14 14.35 -18.56 -1.06
N SER A 15 14.41 -17.37 -0.45
CA SER A 15 14.57 -16.08 -1.15
C SER A 15 15.92 -15.94 -1.85
N GLN A 16 16.92 -16.75 -1.49
CA GLN A 16 18.22 -16.80 -2.18
C GLN A 16 18.14 -17.53 -3.53
N GLY A 17 17.00 -18.14 -3.86
CA GLY A 17 16.77 -18.87 -5.09
C GLY A 17 17.23 -20.33 -5.03
N GLY A 18 16.95 -21.06 -6.11
CA GLY A 18 17.26 -22.49 -6.24
C GLY A 18 16.35 -23.42 -5.43
N PHE A 19 16.55 -24.73 -5.62
CA PHE A 19 15.85 -25.76 -4.85
C PHE A 19 16.61 -26.05 -3.54
N HIS A 20 15.88 -26.08 -2.44
CA HIS A 20 16.38 -26.46 -1.12
C HIS A 20 15.67 -27.72 -0.65
N SER A 21 16.42 -28.76 -0.30
CA SER A 21 15.79 -30.03 0.08
C SER A 21 15.12 -29.92 1.46
N GLY A 22 14.03 -30.67 1.67
CA GLY A 22 13.39 -30.69 2.99
C GLY A 22 14.25 -31.31 4.10
N GLN A 23 15.29 -32.06 3.73
CA GLN A 23 16.29 -32.57 4.67
C GLN A 23 17.28 -31.47 5.05
N GLU A 24 17.86 -30.79 4.06
CA GLU A 24 18.77 -29.65 4.24
C GLU A 24 18.17 -28.56 5.12
N LEU A 25 16.94 -28.11 4.80
CA LEU A 25 16.23 -27.12 5.62
C LEU A 25 15.99 -27.63 7.05
N GLY A 26 15.74 -28.94 7.21
CA GLY A 26 15.54 -29.57 8.51
C GLY A 26 16.82 -29.60 9.34
N GLU A 27 17.95 -29.97 8.73
CA GLU A 27 19.27 -29.99 9.35
C GLU A 27 19.71 -28.58 9.78
N GLN A 28 19.57 -27.58 8.90
CA GLN A 28 19.89 -26.17 9.20
C GLN A 28 19.11 -25.62 10.39
N LEU A 29 17.84 -26.02 10.54
CA LEU A 29 16.92 -25.49 11.55
C LEU A 29 16.76 -26.41 12.77
N GLY A 30 17.40 -27.57 12.78
CA GLY A 30 17.31 -28.57 13.85
C GLY A 30 15.91 -29.20 14.00
N ILE A 31 15.17 -29.37 12.91
CA ILE A 31 13.81 -29.93 12.91
C ILE A 31 13.62 -31.02 11.84
N SER A 32 12.59 -31.85 11.99
CA SER A 32 12.34 -32.95 11.06
C SER A 32 11.86 -32.45 9.68
N ARG A 33 12.12 -33.24 8.64
CA ARG A 33 11.57 -33.00 7.29
C ARG A 33 10.04 -32.88 7.26
N ALA A 34 9.35 -33.64 8.13
CA ALA A 34 7.90 -33.56 8.27
C ALA A 34 7.47 -32.19 8.85
N ALA A 35 8.22 -31.65 9.82
CA ALA A 35 7.99 -30.31 10.35
C ALA A 35 8.21 -29.23 9.28
N ILE A 36 9.26 -29.36 8.44
CA ILE A 36 9.49 -28.47 7.29
C ILE A 36 8.27 -28.44 6.38
N SER A 37 7.73 -29.61 5.98
CA SER A 37 6.54 -29.67 5.14
C SER A 37 5.33 -28.95 5.76
N LYS A 38 5.12 -29.07 7.08
CA LYS A 38 4.08 -28.32 7.81
C LYS A 38 4.31 -26.81 7.76
N HIS A 39 5.55 -26.36 7.92
CA HIS A 39 5.88 -24.93 7.82
C HIS A 39 5.70 -24.39 6.40
N ILE A 40 6.07 -25.14 5.36
CA ILE A 40 5.83 -24.79 3.95
C ILE A 40 4.34 -24.59 3.68
N LYS A 41 3.47 -25.50 4.13
CA LYS A 41 2.01 -25.31 4.02
C LYS A 41 1.54 -24.02 4.69
N GLY A 42 2.11 -23.72 5.86
CA GLY A 42 1.80 -22.49 6.59
C GLY A 42 2.40 -21.22 5.97
N ILE A 43 3.41 -21.32 5.09
CA ILE A 43 3.97 -20.25 4.28
C ILE A 43 3.08 -20.01 3.05
N GLN A 44 2.61 -21.09 2.41
CA GLN A 44 1.63 -21.03 1.32
C GLN A 44 0.32 -20.37 1.77
N ALA A 45 -0.11 -20.61 3.02
CA ALA A 45 -1.26 -19.93 3.62
C ALA A 45 -1.07 -18.40 3.79
N TRP A 46 0.16 -17.89 3.75
CA TRP A 46 0.46 -16.46 3.71
C TRP A 46 0.49 -15.90 2.27
N GLY A 47 0.09 -16.68 1.27
CA GLY A 47 0.09 -16.27 -0.12
C GLY A 47 1.46 -16.32 -0.78
N VAL A 48 2.40 -17.12 -0.25
CA VAL A 48 3.69 -17.37 -0.91
C VAL A 48 3.56 -18.59 -1.80
N ASP A 49 3.87 -18.43 -3.07
CA ASP A 49 3.86 -19.53 -4.03
C ASP A 49 5.20 -20.28 -3.98
N VAL A 50 5.13 -21.51 -3.46
CA VAL A 50 6.27 -22.40 -3.25
C VAL A 50 6.05 -23.68 -4.02
N PHE A 51 6.92 -23.94 -5.00
CA PHE A 51 6.97 -25.22 -5.70
C PHE A 51 7.57 -26.30 -4.79
N SER A 52 6.97 -27.49 -4.85
CA SER A 52 7.52 -28.69 -4.21
C SER A 52 7.72 -29.76 -5.27
N VAL A 53 8.97 -30.15 -5.49
CA VAL A 53 9.34 -31.17 -6.48
C VAL A 53 9.93 -32.37 -5.77
N GLN A 54 9.32 -33.54 -5.98
CA GLN A 54 9.79 -34.80 -5.41
C GLN A 54 11.25 -35.04 -5.84
N GLY A 55 12.11 -35.34 -4.86
CA GLY A 55 13.53 -35.58 -5.09
C GLY A 55 14.41 -34.32 -5.20
N LYS A 56 13.83 -33.12 -5.36
CA LYS A 56 14.60 -31.85 -5.38
C LYS A 56 14.37 -31.00 -4.13
N GLY A 57 13.14 -30.86 -3.67
CA GLY A 57 12.79 -30.04 -2.50
C GLY A 57 11.84 -28.89 -2.82
N TYR A 58 12.09 -27.74 -2.22
CA TYR A 58 11.24 -26.56 -2.28
C TYR A 58 11.96 -25.38 -2.94
N GLN A 59 11.22 -24.57 -3.69
CA GLN A 59 11.72 -23.34 -4.32
C GLN A 59 10.57 -22.32 -4.44
N LEU A 60 10.85 -21.02 -4.29
CA LEU A 60 9.85 -19.98 -4.60
C LEU A 60 9.55 -19.96 -6.11
N SER A 61 8.28 -19.82 -6.49
CA SER A 61 7.92 -19.80 -7.91
C SER A 61 8.46 -18.58 -8.65
N LYS A 62 8.62 -17.46 -7.94
CA LYS A 62 9.26 -16.23 -8.40
C LYS A 62 10.31 -15.78 -7.39
N PRO A 63 11.38 -15.09 -7.83
CA PRO A 63 12.29 -14.40 -6.92
C PRO A 63 11.50 -13.50 -5.96
N MET A 64 11.88 -13.51 -4.69
CA MET A 64 11.30 -12.66 -3.66
C MET A 64 12.43 -11.90 -2.99
N GLN A 65 12.38 -10.59 -3.10
CA GLN A 65 13.23 -9.73 -2.30
C GLN A 65 12.58 -9.52 -0.94
N LEU A 66 13.29 -9.77 0.15
CA LEU A 66 12.82 -9.48 1.51
C LEU A 66 13.18 -8.04 1.91
N LEU A 67 12.40 -7.46 2.83
CA LEU A 67 12.71 -6.19 3.46
C LEU A 67 13.89 -6.41 4.41
N ASP A 68 14.87 -5.53 4.33
CA ASP A 68 16.05 -5.53 5.19
C ASP A 68 15.98 -4.36 6.16
N GLU A 69 15.65 -4.65 7.41
CA GLU A 69 15.49 -3.62 8.43
C GLU A 69 16.77 -2.79 8.64
N ALA A 70 17.94 -3.40 8.55
CA ALA A 70 19.21 -2.68 8.76
C ALA A 70 19.48 -1.72 7.60
N LEU A 71 19.26 -2.17 6.36
CA LEU A 71 19.33 -1.34 5.16
C LEU A 71 18.37 -0.15 5.24
N LEU A 72 17.09 -0.42 5.55
CA LEU A 72 16.05 0.61 5.66
C LEU A 72 16.45 1.66 6.72
N LYS A 73 16.82 1.23 7.94
CA LYS A 73 17.24 2.11 9.04
C LYS A 73 18.48 2.94 8.69
N SER A 74 19.38 2.43 7.86
CA SER A 74 20.58 3.16 7.46
C SER A 74 20.32 4.31 6.47
N GLN A 75 19.16 4.31 5.80
CA GLN A 75 18.86 5.24 4.70
C GLN A 75 17.68 6.18 4.98
N VAL A 76 17.04 6.05 6.15
CA VAL A 76 15.97 6.94 6.62
C VAL A 76 16.39 7.60 7.93
N THR A 77 15.90 8.80 8.18
CA THR A 77 16.21 9.55 9.42
C THR A 77 15.16 9.34 10.51
N THR A 78 14.03 8.69 10.19
CA THR A 78 12.94 8.45 11.13
C THR A 78 13.09 7.12 11.86
N PRO A 79 12.45 6.96 13.04
CA PRO A 79 12.27 5.64 13.63
C PRO A 79 11.51 4.73 12.65
N LEU A 80 12.11 3.60 12.30
CA LEU A 80 11.50 2.60 11.44
C LEU A 80 11.57 1.24 12.11
N GLU A 81 10.46 0.51 12.12
CA GLU A 81 10.39 -0.86 12.60
C GLU A 81 9.83 -1.79 11.51
N LEU A 82 10.59 -2.85 11.20
CA LEU A 82 10.10 -3.96 10.38
C LEU A 82 9.49 -5.02 11.29
N VAL A 83 8.17 -5.20 11.20
CA VAL A 83 7.46 -6.30 11.87
C VAL A 83 7.01 -7.28 10.79
N PRO A 84 7.75 -8.37 10.51
CA PRO A 84 7.53 -9.18 9.31
C PRO A 84 6.10 -9.72 9.19
N ILE A 85 5.56 -10.25 10.30
CA ILE A 85 4.20 -10.79 10.37
C ILE A 85 3.42 -10.00 11.39
N ILE A 86 2.36 -9.34 10.95
CA ILE A 86 1.53 -8.49 11.81
C ILE A 86 0.05 -8.62 11.48
N ASP A 87 -0.84 -8.17 12.37
CA ASP A 87 -2.26 -8.02 12.06
C ASP A 87 -2.48 -6.85 11.09
N SER A 88 -2.03 -5.64 11.47
CA SER A 88 -2.03 -4.46 10.62
C SER A 88 -0.94 -3.48 11.06
N THR A 89 -0.22 -2.89 10.11
CA THR A 89 0.77 -1.82 10.37
C THR A 89 0.11 -0.56 10.95
N ASN A 90 -1.13 -0.25 10.54
CA ASN A 90 -1.89 0.85 11.13
C ASN A 90 -2.23 0.57 12.60
N GLN A 91 -2.80 -0.60 12.88
CA GLN A 91 -3.18 -0.93 14.26
C GLN A 91 -1.94 -0.93 15.18
N TYR A 92 -0.80 -1.41 14.67
CA TYR A 92 0.45 -1.39 15.40
C TYR A 92 0.86 0.01 15.88
N LEU A 93 0.78 1.01 15.01
CA LEU A 93 1.10 2.39 15.37
C LEU A 93 0.00 3.01 16.23
N LEU A 94 -1.28 2.73 15.94
CA LEU A 94 -2.41 3.22 16.74
C LEU A 94 -2.32 2.79 18.21
N ASP A 95 -1.91 1.55 18.47
CA ASP A 95 -1.74 1.02 19.83
C ASP A 95 -0.57 1.67 20.60
N ARG A 96 0.25 2.48 19.93
CA ARG A 96 1.51 3.04 20.45
C ARG A 96 1.60 4.56 20.34
N VAL A 97 0.54 5.26 19.93
CA VAL A 97 0.58 6.71 19.63
C VAL A 97 1.24 7.57 20.71
N ASP A 98 1.09 7.22 21.99
CA ASP A 98 1.69 7.96 23.12
C ASP A 98 3.23 7.80 23.24
N GLN A 99 3.82 6.87 22.49
CA GLN A 99 5.25 6.53 22.49
C GLN A 99 5.94 6.92 21.18
N LEU A 100 5.18 7.43 20.19
CA LEU A 100 5.67 7.71 18.86
C LEU A 100 5.95 9.19 18.67
N GLU A 101 6.98 9.48 17.89
CA GLU A 101 7.26 10.82 17.35
C GLU A 101 6.80 10.91 15.89
N SER A 102 6.40 12.10 15.44
CA SER A 102 6.03 12.35 14.04
C SER A 102 7.12 11.82 13.11
N GLY A 103 6.72 11.00 12.14
CA GLY A 103 7.62 10.32 11.22
C GLY A 103 7.90 8.86 11.57
N SER A 104 7.49 8.36 12.74
CA SER A 104 7.67 6.95 13.10
C SER A 104 6.97 6.01 12.10
N VAL A 105 7.70 5.02 11.58
CA VAL A 105 7.26 4.10 10.53
C VAL A 105 7.16 2.67 11.04
N CYS A 106 6.09 1.98 10.65
CA CYS A 106 5.99 0.53 10.70
C CYS A 106 5.85 -0.03 9.28
N ILE A 107 6.66 -1.01 8.95
CA ILE A 107 6.62 -1.73 7.67
C ILE A 107 6.51 -3.24 7.94
N ALA A 108 5.82 -3.97 7.07
CA ALA A 108 5.59 -5.41 7.23
C ALA A 108 5.74 -6.18 5.92
N GLU A 109 6.08 -7.47 6.03
CA GLU A 109 6.07 -8.41 4.91
C GLU A 109 4.66 -8.93 4.63
N TYR A 110 3.83 -9.04 5.67
CA TYR A 110 2.50 -9.64 5.63
C TYR A 110 1.57 -9.03 6.68
N GLN A 111 0.30 -8.81 6.32
CA GLN A 111 -0.76 -8.44 7.26
C GLN A 111 -1.86 -9.51 7.30
N ALA A 112 -2.12 -10.06 8.48
CA ALA A 112 -3.20 -11.03 8.70
C ALA A 112 -4.59 -10.39 8.65
N LYS A 113 -4.67 -9.10 8.99
CA LYS A 113 -5.91 -8.32 9.08
C LYS A 113 -5.72 -6.94 8.44
N GLY A 114 -5.13 -6.91 7.24
CA GLY A 114 -5.01 -5.68 6.46
C GLY A 114 -6.38 -5.04 6.25
N ARG A 115 -6.47 -3.71 6.42
CA ARG A 115 -7.74 -2.97 6.38
C ARG A 115 -7.72 -1.89 5.32
N GLY A 116 -8.86 -1.71 4.66
CA GLY A 116 -9.20 -0.55 3.85
C GLY A 116 -10.31 0.27 4.49
N ARG A 117 -10.78 1.30 3.78
CA ARG A 117 -11.90 2.14 4.22
C ARG A 117 -13.19 1.32 4.37
N ARG A 118 -14.06 1.76 5.28
CA ARG A 118 -15.40 1.19 5.52
C ARG A 118 -15.37 -0.31 5.88
N GLY A 119 -14.32 -0.77 6.56
CA GLY A 119 -14.19 -2.14 7.03
C GLY A 119 -13.83 -3.18 5.95
N ARG A 120 -13.47 -2.74 4.74
CA ARG A 120 -13.01 -3.66 3.68
C ARG A 120 -11.66 -4.29 4.05
N GLU A 121 -11.44 -5.53 3.66
CA GLU A 121 -10.15 -6.22 3.79
C GLU A 121 -9.16 -5.67 2.76
N TRP A 122 -7.91 -5.42 3.18
CA TRP A 122 -6.78 -5.20 2.28
C TRP A 122 -5.95 -6.48 2.20
N VAL A 123 -6.05 -7.16 1.06
CA VAL A 123 -5.36 -8.43 0.82
C VAL A 123 -3.85 -8.22 0.84
N SER A 124 -3.16 -8.86 1.79
CA SER A 124 -1.76 -8.55 2.11
C SER A 124 -0.84 -9.78 2.11
N PRO A 125 -0.65 -10.49 0.98
CA PRO A 125 0.23 -11.66 0.90
C PRO A 125 1.69 -11.33 1.23
N PHE A 126 2.40 -12.32 1.78
CA PHE A 126 3.76 -12.17 2.25
C PHE A 126 4.71 -11.83 1.09
N GLY A 127 5.49 -10.77 1.26
CA GLY A 127 6.59 -10.41 0.38
C GLY A 127 6.19 -10.05 -1.06
N SER A 128 4.91 -9.82 -1.34
CA SER A 128 4.44 -9.52 -2.69
C SER A 128 4.22 -8.03 -2.94
N ASN A 129 4.02 -7.25 -1.88
CA ASN A 129 3.61 -5.85 -1.93
C ASN A 129 4.36 -5.03 -0.87
N LEU A 130 4.11 -3.73 -0.81
CA LEU A 130 4.56 -2.87 0.28
C LEU A 130 3.38 -2.55 1.21
N TYR A 131 3.55 -2.85 2.50
CA TYR A 131 2.62 -2.46 3.56
C TYR A 131 3.36 -1.56 4.55
N LEU A 132 3.02 -0.28 4.56
CA LEU A 132 3.72 0.72 5.31
C LEU A 132 2.73 1.64 6.01
N SER A 133 3.00 1.96 7.27
CA SER A 133 2.28 3.00 7.99
C SER A 133 3.25 4.01 8.58
N ILE A 134 2.87 5.28 8.57
CA ILE A 134 3.61 6.37 9.20
C ILE A 134 2.71 7.08 10.21
N TYR A 135 3.24 7.36 11.39
CA TYR A 135 2.58 8.18 12.40
C TYR A 135 2.93 9.65 12.21
N TRP A 136 1.94 10.52 12.37
CA TRP A 136 2.12 11.97 12.28
C TRP A 136 1.21 12.69 13.27
N ARG A 137 1.76 13.67 13.98
CA ARG A 137 1.00 14.52 14.91
C ARG A 137 0.78 15.90 14.29
N LEU A 138 -0.47 16.35 14.24
CA LEU A 138 -0.83 17.70 13.83
C LEU A 138 -1.34 18.51 15.03
N ASP A 139 -0.56 19.48 15.48
CA ASP A 139 -0.97 20.36 16.59
C ASP A 139 -2.12 21.32 16.19
N ALA A 140 -2.32 21.56 14.89
CA ALA A 140 -3.47 22.29 14.35
C ALA A 140 -4.81 21.54 14.48
N GLY A 141 -4.79 20.29 14.96
CA GLY A 141 -5.98 19.50 15.31
C GLY A 141 -6.66 18.82 14.12
N MET A 142 -7.83 18.21 14.39
CA MET A 142 -8.49 17.29 13.45
C MET A 142 -8.90 17.92 12.11
N ALA A 143 -9.24 19.21 12.10
CA ALA A 143 -9.62 19.90 10.87
C ALA A 143 -8.45 19.99 9.88
N ALA A 144 -7.22 20.04 10.39
CA ALA A 144 -6.01 20.02 9.59
C ALA A 144 -5.69 18.64 9.01
N ALA A 145 -6.41 17.58 9.37
CA ALA A 145 -6.24 16.26 8.73
C ALA A 145 -7.07 16.14 7.43
N MET A 146 -7.95 17.10 7.14
CA MET A 146 -8.77 17.08 5.92
C MET A 146 -7.90 17.18 4.67
N GLY A 147 -8.13 16.26 3.73
CA GLY A 147 -7.36 16.20 2.49
C GLY A 147 -5.98 15.53 2.61
N LEU A 148 -5.56 15.09 3.81
CA LEU A 148 -4.23 14.50 3.99
C LEU A 148 -4.01 13.24 3.14
N SER A 149 -5.05 12.44 2.89
CA SER A 149 -4.96 11.30 1.98
C SER A 149 -4.61 11.70 0.54
N LEU A 150 -4.99 12.90 0.10
CA LEU A 150 -4.67 13.44 -1.22
C LEU A 150 -3.18 13.80 -1.29
N VAL A 151 -2.67 14.44 -0.25
CA VAL A 151 -1.27 14.83 -0.08
C VAL A 151 -0.36 13.61 -0.08
N VAL A 152 -0.73 12.57 0.67
CA VAL A 152 -0.03 11.28 0.68
C VAL A 152 -0.05 10.64 -0.70
N GLY A 153 -1.16 10.73 -1.43
CA GLY A 153 -1.26 10.28 -2.81
C GLY A 153 -0.23 10.96 -3.72
N VAL A 154 -0.15 12.29 -3.65
CA VAL A 154 0.84 13.10 -4.40
C VAL A 154 2.25 12.64 -4.05
N ALA A 155 2.58 12.48 -2.77
CA ALA A 155 3.90 12.04 -2.33
C ALA A 155 4.30 10.68 -2.91
N ILE A 156 3.37 9.71 -2.94
CA ILE A 156 3.65 8.37 -3.49
C ILE A 156 3.89 8.46 -4.99
N VAL A 157 3.06 9.19 -5.75
CA VAL A 157 3.24 9.31 -7.20
C VAL A 157 4.56 10.01 -7.53
N GLU A 158 4.90 11.08 -6.83
CA GLU A 158 6.18 11.78 -7.05
C GLU A 158 7.39 10.92 -6.65
N ALA A 159 7.25 10.07 -5.63
CA ALA A 159 8.28 9.08 -5.29
C ALA A 159 8.49 8.05 -6.41
N LEU A 160 7.42 7.64 -7.11
CA LEU A 160 7.49 6.76 -8.27
C LEU A 160 8.10 7.47 -9.49
N GLU A 161 7.69 8.72 -9.76
CA GLU A 161 8.26 9.54 -10.84
C GLU A 161 9.78 9.74 -10.64
N LYS A 162 10.26 9.93 -9.39
CA LYS A 162 11.70 10.04 -9.07
C LYS A 162 12.53 8.82 -9.46
N ILE A 163 11.92 7.63 -9.49
CA ILE A 163 12.58 6.38 -9.88
C ILE A 163 12.24 5.97 -11.32
N GLY A 164 11.69 6.89 -12.12
CA GLY A 164 11.42 6.69 -13.54
C GLY A 164 10.16 5.88 -13.84
N ILE A 165 9.23 5.76 -12.89
CA ILE A 165 7.94 5.10 -13.09
C ILE A 165 6.85 6.15 -13.24
N ASP A 166 6.43 6.37 -14.49
CA ASP A 166 5.44 7.38 -14.85
C ASP A 166 4.05 6.78 -15.12
N GLY A 167 3.05 7.65 -15.22
CA GLY A 167 1.69 7.29 -15.65
C GLY A 167 0.74 6.90 -14.53
N VAL A 168 1.21 6.76 -13.29
CA VAL A 168 0.34 6.55 -12.12
C VAL A 168 -0.47 7.82 -11.85
N LYS A 169 -1.77 7.63 -11.60
CA LYS A 169 -2.76 8.69 -11.36
C LYS A 169 -3.41 8.54 -10.00
N LEU A 170 -4.04 9.61 -9.53
CA LEU A 170 -4.77 9.69 -8.27
C LEU A 170 -6.27 9.55 -8.51
N LYS A 171 -6.90 8.71 -7.71
CA LYS A 171 -8.36 8.65 -7.59
C LYS A 171 -8.75 9.21 -6.23
N TRP A 172 -9.56 10.26 -6.25
CA TRP A 172 -10.10 10.86 -5.04
C TRP A 172 -10.91 9.84 -4.21
N PRO A 173 -10.83 9.85 -2.87
CA PRO A 173 -9.94 10.68 -2.08
C PRO A 173 -8.61 10.02 -1.69
N ASN A 174 -8.38 8.75 -2.03
CA ASN A 174 -7.39 7.96 -1.28
C ASN A 174 -6.78 6.76 -2.03
N ASP A 175 -6.92 6.66 -3.36
CA ASP A 175 -6.37 5.53 -4.10
C ASP A 175 -5.45 5.98 -5.23
N LEU A 176 -4.47 5.15 -5.59
CA LEU A 176 -3.62 5.33 -6.77
C LEU A 176 -4.02 4.32 -7.84
N TYR A 177 -4.03 4.78 -9.08
CA TYR A 177 -4.55 4.05 -10.23
C TYR A 177 -3.55 4.09 -11.38
N PHE A 178 -3.53 3.03 -12.18
CA PHE A 178 -2.88 3.01 -13.49
C PHE A 178 -3.86 2.37 -14.47
N GLU A 179 -4.15 3.05 -15.57
CA GLU A 179 -5.15 2.61 -16.57
C GLU A 179 -6.49 2.18 -15.94
N ASP A 180 -7.05 3.02 -15.07
CA ASP A 180 -8.31 2.78 -14.37
C ASP A 180 -8.35 1.53 -13.45
N LYS A 181 -7.20 0.89 -13.19
CA LYS A 181 -7.04 -0.21 -12.23
C LYS A 181 -6.33 0.26 -10.97
N LYS A 182 -6.74 -0.24 -9.80
CA LYS A 182 -6.14 0.16 -8.52
C LYS A 182 -4.73 -0.41 -8.33
N LEU A 183 -3.77 0.47 -8.13
CA LEU A 183 -2.38 0.16 -7.79
C LEU A 183 -2.14 0.18 -6.28
N ALA A 184 -2.65 1.22 -5.59
CA ALA A 184 -2.44 1.39 -4.17
C ALA A 184 -3.67 1.97 -3.46
N GLY A 185 -3.75 1.74 -2.15
CA GLY A 185 -4.76 2.32 -1.28
C GLY A 185 -4.12 3.01 -0.08
N ILE A 186 -4.67 4.17 0.27
CA ILE A 186 -4.28 4.95 1.44
C ILE A 186 -5.41 4.92 2.47
N LEU A 187 -5.06 4.71 3.74
CA LEU A 187 -5.97 4.72 4.87
C LEU A 187 -5.41 5.60 5.98
N VAL A 188 -5.99 6.80 6.13
CA VAL A 188 -5.69 7.69 7.25
C VAL A 188 -6.67 7.38 8.38
N GLU A 189 -6.14 6.94 9.51
CA GLU A 189 -6.86 6.76 10.76
C GLU A 189 -6.42 7.84 11.74
N MET A 190 -7.38 8.38 12.49
CA MET A 190 -7.15 9.48 13.42
C MET A 190 -7.59 9.07 14.82
N SER A 191 -6.80 9.47 15.81
CA SER A 191 -7.15 9.43 17.22
C SER A 191 -6.89 10.79 17.87
N GLY A 192 -7.59 11.09 18.96
CA GLY A 192 -7.48 12.37 19.66
C GLY A 192 -8.82 12.89 20.17
N GLN A 193 -8.77 14.00 20.91
CA GLN A 193 -9.96 14.71 21.40
C GLN A 193 -10.17 16.00 20.60
N ALA A 194 -11.44 16.42 20.46
CA ALA A 194 -11.75 17.69 19.83
C ALA A 194 -11.10 18.85 20.61
N GLY A 195 -10.41 19.74 19.91
CA GLY A 195 -9.66 20.85 20.51
C GLY A 195 -8.24 20.52 20.98
N ALA A 196 -7.77 19.29 20.77
CA ALA A 196 -6.39 18.88 20.99
C ALA A 196 -5.67 18.58 19.66
N ALA A 197 -4.36 18.31 19.75
CA ALA A 197 -3.59 17.80 18.63
C ALA A 197 -4.21 16.50 18.08
N ALA A 198 -4.14 16.32 16.76
CA ALA A 198 -4.60 15.11 16.09
C ALA A 198 -3.44 14.14 15.92
N ASN A 199 -3.64 12.90 16.36
CA ASN A 199 -2.72 11.80 16.15
C ASN A 199 -3.18 11.03 14.91
N LEU A 200 -2.35 11.01 13.87
CA LEU A 200 -2.67 10.40 12.59
C LEU A 200 -1.80 9.18 12.37
N VAL A 201 -2.42 8.11 11.89
CA VAL A 201 -1.74 6.93 11.39
C VAL A 201 -2.13 6.74 9.93
N ILE A 202 -1.16 6.88 9.05
CA ILE A 202 -1.33 6.92 7.60
C ILE A 202 -0.81 5.60 7.05
N GLY A 203 -1.72 4.69 6.70
CA GLY A 203 -1.43 3.40 6.11
C GLY A 203 -1.45 3.43 4.60
N MET A 204 -0.52 2.72 3.98
CA MET A 204 -0.39 2.58 2.54
C MET A 204 -0.16 1.11 2.21
N GLY A 205 -0.99 0.59 1.31
CA GLY A 205 -0.77 -0.69 0.66
C GLY A 205 -0.52 -0.46 -0.82
N ILE A 206 0.65 -0.86 -1.33
CA ILE A 206 1.02 -0.69 -2.74
C ILE A 206 1.24 -2.08 -3.35
N ASN A 207 0.48 -2.41 -4.39
CA ASN A 207 0.66 -3.67 -5.10
C ASN A 207 1.99 -3.63 -5.87
N LEU A 208 2.91 -4.57 -5.62
CA LEU A 208 4.23 -4.56 -6.26
C LEU A 208 4.39 -5.68 -7.28
N ASN A 209 4.32 -6.93 -6.83
CA ASN A 209 4.62 -8.13 -7.61
C ASN A 209 3.48 -9.16 -7.57
N MET A 210 2.31 -8.77 -7.07
CA MET A 210 1.12 -9.61 -7.11
C MET A 210 0.74 -9.92 -8.56
N ALA A 211 0.56 -11.21 -8.88
CA ALA A 211 0.21 -11.64 -10.23
C ALA A 211 -1.21 -12.21 -10.26
N ASN A 212 -1.96 -11.87 -11.31
CA ASN A 212 -3.31 -12.39 -11.56
C ASN A 212 -3.28 -13.64 -12.47
N ASP A 213 -2.38 -14.57 -12.20
CA ASP A 213 -2.18 -15.72 -13.09
C ASP A 213 -3.09 -16.90 -12.71
N SER A 214 -3.79 -17.41 -13.71
CA SER A 214 -4.69 -18.57 -13.67
C SER A 214 -4.02 -19.89 -13.22
N GLN A 215 -2.69 -19.96 -13.18
CA GLN A 215 -1.95 -21.14 -12.71
C GLN A 215 -1.37 -21.00 -11.30
N ASN A 216 -1.56 -19.84 -10.65
CA ASN A 216 -0.93 -19.57 -9.36
C ASN A 216 -1.76 -20.13 -8.19
N ILE A 217 -1.12 -20.81 -7.23
CA ILE A 217 -1.76 -21.33 -6.00
C ILE A 217 -2.35 -20.17 -5.16
N ASN A 218 -1.85 -18.95 -5.38
CA ASN A 218 -2.36 -17.72 -4.77
C ASN A 218 -3.73 -17.25 -5.30
N GLN A 219 -4.36 -17.96 -6.23
CA GLN A 219 -5.73 -17.65 -6.68
C GLN A 219 -6.70 -17.44 -5.51
N ASN A 220 -6.60 -18.23 -4.44
CA ASN A 220 -7.48 -18.09 -3.28
C ASN A 220 -7.34 -16.73 -2.57
N VAL A 221 -6.17 -16.11 -2.66
CA VAL A 221 -5.88 -14.81 -2.04
C VAL A 221 -6.38 -13.68 -2.94
N THR A 222 -6.15 -13.76 -4.25
CA THR A 222 -6.57 -12.72 -5.21
C THR A 222 -8.06 -12.77 -5.57
N GLN A 223 -8.72 -13.92 -5.46
CA GLN A 223 -10.18 -14.07 -5.66
C GLN A 223 -11.03 -13.19 -4.74
N LYS A 224 -10.48 -12.78 -3.58
CA LYS A 224 -11.15 -11.84 -2.68
C LYS A 224 -11.24 -10.42 -3.23
N ILE A 225 -10.44 -10.09 -4.25
CA ILE A 225 -10.35 -8.74 -4.83
C ILE A 225 -11.36 -8.64 -5.97
N THR A 226 -12.47 -7.96 -5.71
CA THR A 226 -13.59 -7.84 -6.66
C THR A 226 -13.45 -6.67 -7.64
N GLN A 227 -12.61 -5.70 -7.33
CA GLN A 227 -12.36 -4.53 -8.17
C GLN A 227 -11.12 -4.74 -9.06
N PRO A 228 -11.06 -4.13 -10.25
CA PRO A 228 -9.85 -4.14 -11.06
C PRO A 228 -8.64 -3.56 -10.32
N TRP A 229 -7.51 -4.26 -10.42
CA TRP A 229 -6.26 -3.90 -9.78
C TRP A 229 -5.08 -4.17 -10.72
N VAL A 230 -3.94 -3.57 -10.39
CA VAL A 230 -2.67 -3.69 -11.14
C VAL A 230 -1.52 -3.66 -10.14
N SER A 231 -0.42 -4.32 -10.47
CA SER A 231 0.83 -4.33 -9.71
C SER A 231 1.85 -3.34 -10.28
N LEU A 232 2.77 -2.85 -9.46
CA LEU A 232 3.84 -1.96 -9.93
C LEU A 232 4.72 -2.64 -10.99
N SER A 233 4.93 -3.96 -10.91
CA SER A 233 5.62 -4.72 -11.97
C SER A 233 4.91 -4.58 -13.32
N GLU A 234 3.58 -4.66 -13.37
CA GLU A 234 2.83 -4.47 -14.62
C GLU A 234 2.92 -3.02 -15.12
N VAL A 235 2.97 -2.04 -14.20
CA VAL A 235 3.21 -0.63 -14.56
C VAL A 235 4.60 -0.44 -15.18
N CYS A 236 5.62 -1.10 -14.63
CA CYS A 236 6.98 -1.10 -15.15
C CYS A 236 7.09 -1.78 -16.53
N ASP A 237 6.38 -2.89 -16.73
CA ASP A 237 6.33 -3.61 -18.00
C ASP A 237 5.65 -2.78 -19.12
N ALA A 238 4.72 -1.90 -18.74
CA ALA A 238 4.04 -0.99 -19.66
C ALA A 238 4.86 0.26 -20.02
N GLN A 239 6.01 0.50 -19.38
CA GLN A 239 6.86 1.64 -19.70
C GLN A 239 7.54 1.47 -21.07
N PRO A 240 7.87 2.58 -21.77
CA PRO A 240 8.58 2.50 -23.07
C PRO A 240 9.93 1.77 -23.01
N HIS A 241 10.57 1.79 -21.83
CA HIS A 241 11.78 1.05 -21.51
C HIS A 241 11.52 0.22 -20.25
N PRO A 242 11.84 -1.09 -20.24
CA PRO A 242 11.60 -1.93 -19.08
C PRO A 242 12.26 -1.34 -17.83
N GLN A 243 11.44 -0.93 -16.88
CA GLN A 243 11.91 -0.46 -15.58
C GLN A 243 11.92 -1.63 -14.60
N THR A 244 12.82 -1.55 -13.62
CA THR A 244 12.85 -2.48 -12.49
C THR A 244 12.95 -1.68 -11.21
N PHE A 245 12.37 -2.19 -10.13
CA PHE A 245 12.49 -1.56 -8.83
C PHE A 245 12.98 -2.56 -7.79
N ASP A 246 13.76 -2.05 -6.85
CA ASP A 246 14.13 -2.73 -5.62
C ASP A 246 13.11 -2.37 -4.53
N ARG A 247 12.63 -3.36 -3.79
CA ARG A 247 11.58 -3.15 -2.79
C ARG A 247 12.06 -2.35 -1.58
N ASN A 248 13.34 -2.49 -1.21
CA ASN A 248 13.92 -1.71 -0.12
C ASN A 248 14.16 -0.27 -0.57
N ASP A 249 14.73 -0.07 -1.77
CA ASP A 249 14.97 1.28 -2.29
C ASP A 249 13.65 2.05 -2.49
N LEU A 250 12.60 1.37 -2.95
CA LEU A 250 11.26 1.94 -3.05
C LEU A 250 10.73 2.35 -1.66
N ALA A 251 10.87 1.48 -0.65
CA ALA A 251 10.43 1.79 0.71
C ALA A 251 11.18 3.01 1.29
N VAL A 252 12.50 3.08 1.12
CA VAL A 252 13.33 4.23 1.52
C VAL A 252 12.87 5.51 0.81
N THR A 253 12.71 5.45 -0.51
CA THR A 253 12.30 6.59 -1.35
C THR A 253 10.94 7.12 -0.91
N LEU A 254 10.00 6.22 -0.61
CA LEU A 254 8.67 6.58 -0.11
C LEU A 254 8.73 7.22 1.27
N VAL A 255 9.43 6.62 2.24
CA VAL A 255 9.54 7.17 3.61
C VAL A 255 10.13 8.58 3.58
N ASN A 256 11.24 8.77 2.87
CA ASN A 256 11.90 10.08 2.77
C ASN A 256 11.01 11.11 2.06
N THR A 257 10.32 10.72 0.97
CA THR A 257 9.42 11.63 0.24
C THR A 257 8.18 11.98 1.07
N LEU A 258 7.61 11.03 1.80
CA LEU A 258 6.48 11.25 2.69
C LEU A 258 6.84 12.20 3.82
N GLN A 259 7.98 12.00 4.49
CA GLN A 259 8.42 12.88 5.57
C GLN A 259 8.57 14.33 5.09
N SER A 260 9.25 14.54 3.96
CA SER A 260 9.36 15.89 3.36
C SER A 260 7.99 16.46 3.02
N THR A 261 7.11 15.66 2.43
CA THR A 261 5.78 16.10 1.99
C THR A 261 4.86 16.45 3.16
N LEU A 262 4.93 15.70 4.27
CA LEU A 262 4.15 15.97 5.47
C LEU A 262 4.63 17.23 6.19
N ASN A 263 5.95 17.49 6.19
CA ASN A 263 6.50 18.77 6.65
C ASN A 263 6.00 19.95 5.78
N ASP A 264 6.02 19.80 4.46
CA ASP A 264 5.48 20.81 3.54
C ASP A 264 3.98 21.05 3.78
N TYR A 265 3.23 19.98 4.08
CA TYR A 265 1.81 20.08 4.40
C TYR A 265 1.54 20.87 5.68
N GLU A 266 2.34 20.70 6.72
CA GLU A 266 2.20 21.52 7.93
C GLU A 266 2.44 23.01 7.67
N LEU A 267 3.35 23.35 6.74
CA LEU A 267 3.68 24.73 6.41
C LEU A 267 2.65 25.38 5.47
N TYR A 268 2.22 24.67 4.43
CA TYR A 268 1.45 25.23 3.33
C TYR A 268 -0.03 24.80 3.32
N GLY A 269 -0.37 23.77 4.11
CA GLY A 269 -1.68 23.14 4.10
C GLY A 269 -2.04 22.56 2.73
N MET A 270 -3.32 22.25 2.55
CA MET A 270 -3.83 21.64 1.31
C MET A 270 -3.67 22.55 0.08
N THR A 271 -3.65 23.87 0.26
CA THR A 271 -3.47 24.84 -0.84
C THR A 271 -2.18 24.59 -1.63
N GLY A 272 -1.09 24.19 -0.96
CA GLY A 272 0.19 23.87 -1.61
C GLY A 272 0.17 22.60 -2.48
N PHE A 273 -0.92 21.83 -2.46
CA PHE A 273 -1.02 20.53 -3.13
C PHE A 273 -2.11 20.46 -4.20
N VAL A 274 -2.97 21.48 -4.33
CA VAL A 274 -4.10 21.46 -5.27
C VAL A 274 -3.65 21.26 -6.71
N GLU A 275 -2.68 22.05 -7.17
CA GLU A 275 -2.16 21.97 -8.54
C GLU A 275 -1.48 20.61 -8.80
N ARG A 276 -0.63 20.18 -7.86
CA ARG A 276 0.08 18.89 -7.93
C ARG A 276 -0.90 17.72 -7.98
N TRP A 277 -1.97 17.77 -7.20
CA TRP A 277 -3.01 16.74 -7.22
C TRP A 277 -3.82 16.77 -8.52
N ASN A 278 -4.27 17.94 -8.97
CA ASN A 278 -5.08 18.07 -10.19
C ASN A 278 -4.30 17.62 -11.45
N ARG A 279 -2.98 17.82 -11.49
CA ARG A 279 -2.09 17.25 -12.54
C ARG A 279 -2.20 15.73 -12.63
N LEU A 280 -2.42 15.08 -11.50
CA LEU A 280 -2.43 13.63 -11.33
C LEU A 280 -3.84 13.04 -11.29
N ASP A 281 -4.90 13.85 -11.32
CA ASP A 281 -6.27 13.38 -11.20
C ASP A 281 -6.66 12.46 -12.37
N ASN A 282 -6.95 11.20 -12.06
CA ASN A 282 -7.37 10.19 -13.02
C ASN A 282 -8.74 10.51 -13.66
N TYR A 283 -9.55 11.31 -12.97
CA TYR A 283 -10.94 11.58 -13.35
C TYR A 283 -11.18 12.99 -13.86
N LEU A 284 -10.20 13.88 -13.87
CA LEU A 284 -10.35 15.26 -14.34
C LEU A 284 -10.96 15.32 -15.75
N GLY A 285 -12.05 16.07 -15.89
CA GLY A 285 -12.78 16.22 -17.14
C GLY A 285 -13.63 15.01 -17.55
N ARG A 286 -13.66 13.93 -16.77
CA ARG A 286 -14.42 12.70 -17.07
C ARG A 286 -15.76 12.70 -16.32
N LYS A 287 -16.74 12.01 -16.92
CA LYS A 287 -18.03 11.74 -16.26
C LYS A 287 -17.83 10.72 -15.15
N VAL A 288 -18.31 11.05 -13.97
CA VAL A 288 -18.16 10.26 -12.75
C VAL A 288 -19.47 10.13 -12.01
N LYS A 289 -19.51 9.13 -11.14
CA LYS A 289 -20.56 8.93 -10.15
C LYS A 289 -19.94 9.01 -8.76
N LEU A 290 -20.48 9.88 -7.92
CA LEU A 290 -20.11 10.03 -6.52
C LEU A 290 -21.21 9.43 -5.64
N VAL A 291 -20.84 8.45 -4.81
CA VAL A 291 -21.73 7.81 -3.85
C VAL A 291 -21.46 8.35 -2.45
N MET A 292 -22.49 8.94 -1.82
CA MET A 292 -22.47 9.50 -0.47
C MET A 292 -23.62 8.94 0.37
N GLY A 293 -23.36 7.85 1.09
CA GLY A 293 -24.43 7.14 1.80
C GLY A 293 -25.43 6.55 0.80
N SER A 294 -26.69 7.01 0.86
CA SER A 294 -27.74 6.63 -0.10
C SER A 294 -27.86 7.59 -1.29
N ARG A 295 -27.13 8.70 -1.30
CA ARG A 295 -27.17 9.68 -2.40
C ARG A 295 -26.16 9.29 -3.47
N GLU A 296 -26.58 9.41 -4.71
CA GLU A 296 -25.73 9.28 -5.88
C GLU A 296 -25.78 10.59 -6.66
N ILE A 297 -24.61 11.14 -6.97
CA ILE A 297 -24.45 12.36 -7.74
C ILE A 297 -23.67 12.00 -9.00
N GLU A 298 -24.20 12.38 -10.15
CA GLU A 298 -23.49 12.27 -11.43
C GLU A 298 -23.03 13.66 -11.88
N GLY A 299 -21.87 13.72 -12.50
CA GLY A 299 -21.32 14.98 -13.01
C GLY A 299 -19.98 14.78 -13.69
N ILE A 300 -19.37 15.88 -14.14
CA ILE A 300 -18.02 15.90 -14.69
C ILE A 300 -17.05 16.33 -13.59
N SER A 301 -16.00 15.55 -13.32
CA SER A 301 -14.98 15.95 -12.34
C SER A 301 -14.23 17.19 -12.81
N LYS A 302 -14.12 18.19 -11.95
CA LYS A 302 -13.34 19.43 -12.15
C LYS A 302 -12.14 19.52 -11.22
N GLY A 303 -11.70 18.38 -10.68
CA GLY A 303 -10.58 18.30 -9.75
C GLY A 303 -11.00 18.59 -8.31
N ILE A 304 -10.07 19.11 -7.52
CA ILE A 304 -10.29 19.49 -6.11
C ILE A 304 -10.10 20.98 -5.85
N ASP A 305 -10.71 21.45 -4.77
CA ASP A 305 -10.50 22.80 -4.24
C ASP A 305 -9.38 22.89 -3.18
N ALA A 306 -9.18 24.09 -2.62
CA ALA A 306 -8.17 24.39 -1.60
C ALA A 306 -8.37 23.67 -0.26
N GLN A 307 -9.47 22.95 -0.06
CA GLN A 307 -9.71 22.10 1.11
C GLN A 307 -9.73 20.61 0.76
N GLY A 308 -9.44 20.25 -0.50
CA GLY A 308 -9.43 18.87 -0.97
C GLY A 308 -10.82 18.29 -1.27
N ALA A 309 -11.85 19.12 -1.33
CA ALA A 309 -13.18 18.68 -1.75
C ALA A 309 -13.19 18.46 -3.26
N VAL A 310 -13.81 17.37 -3.72
CA VAL A 310 -14.02 17.14 -5.15
C VAL A 310 -15.08 18.11 -5.68
N LEU A 311 -14.80 18.68 -6.85
CA LEU A 311 -15.70 19.58 -7.58
C LEU A 311 -16.34 18.81 -8.73
N LEU A 312 -17.68 18.77 -8.77
CA LEU A 312 -18.43 18.15 -9.86
C LEU A 312 -19.28 19.19 -10.57
N GLU A 313 -19.17 19.25 -11.90
CA GLU A 313 -20.12 19.98 -12.74
C GLU A 313 -21.35 19.10 -12.96
N THR A 314 -22.48 19.52 -12.40
CA THR A 314 -23.80 18.89 -12.49
C THR A 314 -24.77 19.80 -13.25
N ASP A 315 -26.01 19.35 -13.45
CA ASP A 315 -27.07 20.17 -14.07
C ASP A 315 -27.40 21.44 -13.25
N GLN A 316 -27.00 21.50 -11.98
CA GLN A 316 -27.20 22.66 -11.10
C GLN A 316 -25.99 23.60 -11.06
N GLY A 317 -24.92 23.29 -11.81
CA GLY A 317 -23.65 24.01 -11.80
C GLY A 317 -22.54 23.23 -11.11
N VAL A 318 -21.48 23.93 -10.70
CA VAL A 318 -20.34 23.30 -10.01
C VAL A 318 -20.65 23.16 -8.51
N GLU A 319 -20.71 21.91 -8.05
CA GLU A 319 -20.97 21.54 -6.66
C GLU A 319 -19.72 20.95 -6.00
N ARG A 320 -19.64 21.10 -4.67
CA ARG A 320 -18.47 20.75 -3.85
C ARG A 320 -18.79 19.64 -2.86
N PHE A 321 -17.93 18.61 -2.78
CA PHE A 321 -18.13 17.44 -1.91
C PHE A 321 -16.88 17.04 -1.11
N ILE A 322 -17.03 16.90 0.21
CA ILE A 322 -15.93 16.57 1.17
C ILE A 322 -15.87 15.09 1.58
N GLY A 323 -16.75 14.24 1.05
CA GLY A 323 -16.81 12.83 1.42
C GLY A 323 -17.56 12.01 0.37
N GLY A 324 -17.34 10.69 0.40
CA GLY A 324 -17.95 9.75 -0.54
C GLY A 324 -16.93 8.80 -1.18
N GLU A 325 -17.43 8.05 -2.16
CA GLU A 325 -16.64 7.20 -3.06
C GLU A 325 -16.99 7.56 -4.50
N ILE A 326 -15.97 7.97 -5.26
CA ILE A 326 -16.10 8.33 -6.68
C ILE A 326 -15.69 7.15 -7.55
N SER A 327 -16.40 6.94 -8.65
CA SER A 327 -16.04 5.94 -9.67
C SER A 327 -16.40 6.46 -11.06
N LEU A 328 -15.77 5.86 -12.08
CA LEU A 328 -16.25 6.01 -13.45
C LEU A 328 -17.67 5.45 -13.59
N ARG A 329 -18.41 5.99 -14.54
CA ARG A 329 -19.69 5.43 -14.95
C ARG A 329 -19.43 4.28 -15.93
N ASN A 330 -19.92 3.08 -15.63
CA ASN A 330 -19.74 1.88 -16.47
C ASN A 330 -20.64 1.85 -17.73
N ASN A 331 -21.02 3.00 -18.29
CA ASN A 331 -21.91 3.04 -19.46
C ASN A 331 -21.28 3.80 -20.62
N GLU A 332 -20.18 3.26 -21.15
CA GLU A 332 -19.84 3.41 -22.57
C GLU A 332 -19.45 2.02 -23.08
N THR A 333 -20.45 1.21 -23.42
CA THR A 333 -20.28 0.27 -24.54
C THR A 333 -20.00 1.13 -25.77
N PRO A 334 -18.97 0.81 -26.57
CA PRO A 334 -18.70 1.53 -27.82
C PRO A 334 -19.89 1.49 -28.78
#